data_AF-A0AAU3T7V0-F1
#
_entry.id   AF-A0AAU3T7V0-F1
#
_cell.length_a   1.000
_cell.length_b   1.000
_cell.length_c   1.000
_cell.angle_alpha   90.00
_cell.angle_beta   90.00
_cell.angle_gamma   90.00
#
_symmetry.space_group_name_H-M   'P 1'
#
loop_
_entity.id
_entity.type
_entity.pdbx_description
1 polymer ?
#
loop_
_entity_poly.entity_id
_entity_poly.type
_entity_poly.pdbx_seq_one_letter_code
_entity_poly.pdbx_strand_id
1 'polypeptide(L)'
;MTAKRHEVQMVEWTGKPAYQQVAEQLRRRIAAGEFAESRKLPSLADLQATYGVTVTVARDAIRQLKTDGLAVSHQGKGAFLTAEASEAAKLAGPETAIAELREQVARLQGEVTDLRERVAELEEK
;
A
#
# COMPACT_ATOMS: atom_id res chain seq x y z
N MET A 1 2.39 -22.34 15.55
CA MET A 1 1.23 -21.52 15.15
C MET A 1 1.52 -20.09 15.59
N THR A 2 2.04 -19.25 14.68
CA THR A 2 2.56 -17.93 15.02
C THR A 2 1.47 -16.89 14.86
N ALA A 3 0.87 -16.46 15.97
CA ALA A 3 -0.07 -15.34 15.97
C ALA A 3 0.69 -14.05 15.67
N LYS A 4 0.51 -13.47 14.47
CA LYS A 4 0.98 -12.12 14.16
C LYS A 4 0.33 -11.16 15.17
N ARG A 5 1.16 -10.52 15.99
CA ARG A 5 0.77 -9.40 16.86
C ARG A 5 0.29 -8.29 15.91
N HIS A 6 -1.01 -8.02 15.88
CA HIS A 6 -1.54 -6.94 15.03
C HIS A 6 -1.25 -5.61 15.74
N GLU A 7 -0.27 -4.88 15.24
CA GLU A 7 -0.01 -3.49 15.64
C GLU A 7 -1.15 -2.63 15.10
N VAL A 8 -1.84 -1.93 16.00
CA VAL A 8 -3.02 -1.13 15.65
C VAL A 8 -2.58 0.18 15.01
N GLN A 9 -2.85 0.34 13.72
CA GLN A 9 -2.71 1.60 12.99
C GLN A 9 -3.89 2.51 13.32
N MET A 10 -3.84 3.23 14.45
CA MET A 10 -4.92 4.15 14.80
C MET A 10 -5.07 5.25 13.74
N VAL A 11 -6.32 5.50 13.35
CA VAL A 11 -6.69 6.70 12.57
C VAL A 11 -6.40 7.96 13.39
N GLU A 12 -5.72 8.92 12.78
CA GLU A 12 -5.34 10.17 13.43
C GLU A 12 -6.50 11.16 13.44
N TRP A 13 -6.59 12.01 14.47
CA TRP A 13 -7.59 13.07 14.52
C TRP A 13 -7.17 14.26 13.64
N THR A 14 -7.30 14.10 12.33
CA THR A 14 -6.86 15.06 11.30
C THR A 14 -7.97 15.99 10.80
N GLY A 15 -9.16 15.95 11.41
CA GLY A 15 -10.37 16.63 10.93
C GLY A 15 -11.07 15.93 9.75
N LYS A 16 -10.43 14.94 9.11
CA LYS A 16 -11.06 14.07 8.11
C LYS A 16 -11.84 12.94 8.78
N PRO A 17 -13.04 12.57 8.26
CA PRO A 17 -13.80 11.42 8.76
C PRO A 17 -12.98 10.13 8.77
N ALA A 18 -13.06 9.35 9.87
CA ALA A 18 -12.26 8.13 10.06
C ALA A 18 -12.40 7.12 8.90
N TYR A 19 -13.59 6.99 8.30
CA TYR A 19 -13.81 6.07 7.20
C TYR A 19 -13.02 6.47 5.93
N GLN A 20 -12.82 7.77 5.71
CA GLN A 20 -12.03 8.28 4.59
C GLN A 20 -10.55 7.99 4.79
N GLN A 21 -10.07 8.10 6.02
CA GLN A 21 -8.69 7.76 6.37
C GLN A 21 -8.42 6.27 6.15
N VAL A 22 -9.32 5.39 6.63
CA VAL A 22 -9.22 3.95 6.38
C VAL A 22 -9.27 3.64 4.88
N ALA A 23 -10.17 4.26 4.13
CA ALA A 23 -10.24 4.09 2.68
C ALA A 23 -8.95 4.54 1.98
N GLU A 24 -8.37 5.67 2.39
CA GLU A 24 -7.11 6.18 1.84
C GLU A 24 -5.95 5.20 2.10
N GLN A 25 -5.83 4.67 3.32
CA GLN A 25 -4.83 3.66 3.65
C GLN A 25 -5.02 2.38 2.81
N LEU A 26 -6.26 1.93 2.64
CA LEU A 26 -6.55 0.79 1.77
C LEU A 26 -6.19 1.07 0.31
N ARG A 27 -6.44 2.27 -0.22
CA ARG A 27 -6.00 2.64 -1.59
C ARG A 27 -4.49 2.54 -1.74
N ARG A 28 -3.71 3.02 -0.76
CA ARG A 28 -2.25 2.91 -0.79
C ARG A 28 -1.79 1.44 -0.82
N ARG A 29 -2.41 0.58 0.00
CA ARG A 29 -2.12 -0.86 0.03
C ARG A 29 -2.51 -1.57 -1.28
N ILE A 30 -3.63 -1.17 -1.89
CA ILE A 30 -4.03 -1.66 -3.22
C ILE A 30 -3.01 -1.24 -4.27
N ALA A 31 -2.59 0.02 -4.28
CA ALA A 31 -1.60 0.53 -5.21
C ALA A 31 -0.22 -0.15 -5.04
N ALA A 32 0.12 -0.54 -3.82
CA ALA A 32 1.33 -1.33 -3.52
C ALA A 32 1.23 -2.81 -3.94
N GLY A 33 0.11 -3.24 -4.52
CA GLY A 33 -0.08 -4.61 -5.00
C GLY A 33 -0.45 -5.63 -3.91
N GLU A 34 -0.69 -5.21 -2.67
CA GLU A 34 -0.82 -6.13 -1.52
C GLU A 34 -1.97 -7.14 -1.67
N PHE A 35 -3.04 -6.76 -2.37
CA PHE A 35 -4.23 -7.60 -2.59
C PHE A 35 -4.35 -8.11 -4.02
N ALA A 36 -3.34 -7.90 -4.86
CA ALA A 36 -3.45 -8.13 -6.31
C ALA A 36 -3.62 -9.61 -6.68
N GLU A 37 -3.01 -10.52 -5.92
CA GLU A 37 -3.11 -11.97 -6.15
C GLU A 37 -4.41 -12.58 -5.62
N SER A 38 -4.73 -12.32 -4.35
CA SER A 38 -5.91 -12.90 -3.69
C SER A 38 -7.21 -12.20 -4.12
N ARG A 39 -7.09 -10.95 -4.58
CA ARG A 39 -8.17 -9.97 -4.80
C ARG A 39 -9.03 -9.71 -3.57
N LYS A 40 -8.79 -10.36 -2.43
CA LYS A 40 -9.68 -10.33 -1.28
C LYS A 40 -9.25 -9.20 -0.36
N LEU A 41 -10.17 -8.29 -0.08
CA LEU A 41 -9.94 -7.24 0.90
C LEU A 41 -10.06 -7.79 2.33
N PRO A 42 -9.42 -7.14 3.32
CA PRO A 42 -9.58 -7.49 4.72
C PRO A 42 -11.06 -7.48 5.13
N SER A 43 -11.45 -8.38 6.01
CA SER A 43 -12.82 -8.40 6.53
C SER A 43 -13.08 -7.16 7.38
N LEU A 44 -14.36 -6.85 7.62
CA LEU A 44 -14.70 -5.74 8.52
C LEU A 44 -14.07 -5.92 9.91
N ALA A 45 -14.02 -7.15 10.43
CA ALA A 45 -13.39 -7.45 11.71
C ALA A 45 -11.88 -7.19 11.68
N ASP A 46 -11.20 -7.56 10.58
CA ASP A 46 -9.77 -7.29 10.41
C ASP A 46 -9.49 -5.80 10.34
N LEU A 47 -10.35 -5.03 9.66
CA LEU A 47 -10.24 -3.57 9.59
C LEU A 47 -10.43 -2.92 10.95
N GLN A 48 -11.36 -3.42 11.77
CA GLN A 48 -11.53 -2.92 13.13
C GLN A 48 -10.29 -3.19 13.99
N ALA A 49 -9.76 -4.42 13.93
CA ALA A 49 -8.58 -4.81 14.69
C ALA A 49 -7.32 -4.03 14.23
N THR A 50 -7.18 -3.82 12.92
CA THR A 50 -6.03 -3.12 12.34
C THR A 50 -6.08 -1.64 12.61
N TYR A 51 -7.24 -0.99 12.44
CA TYR A 51 -7.35 0.47 12.47
C TYR A 51 -7.94 1.05 13.76
N GLY A 52 -8.37 0.20 14.70
CA GLY A 52 -9.02 0.64 15.94
C GLY A 52 -10.38 1.31 15.71
N VAL A 53 -11.07 0.99 14.61
CA VAL A 53 -12.33 1.64 14.20
C VAL A 53 -13.57 0.81 14.52
N THR A 54 -14.75 1.43 14.43
CA THR A 54 -16.03 0.72 14.55
C THR A 54 -16.36 -0.06 13.27
N VAL A 55 -17.24 -1.07 13.38
CA VAL A 55 -17.76 -1.82 12.21
C VAL A 55 -18.35 -0.88 11.16
N THR A 56 -19.05 0.18 11.59
CA THR A 56 -19.69 1.15 10.69
C THR A 56 -18.64 1.91 9.89
N VAL A 57 -17.59 2.41 10.56
CA VAL A 57 -16.47 3.10 9.90
C VAL A 57 -15.76 2.18 8.90
N ALA A 58 -15.46 0.94 9.29
CA ALA A 58 -14.87 -0.05 8.39
C ALA A 58 -15.76 -0.32 7.17
N ARG A 59 -17.07 -0.44 7.38
CA ARG A 59 -18.06 -0.69 6.33
C ARG A 59 -18.16 0.50 5.37
N ASP A 60 -18.15 1.71 5.89
CA ASP A 60 -18.19 2.94 5.09
C ASP A 60 -16.90 3.14 4.29
N ALA A 61 -15.74 2.75 4.84
CA ALA A 61 -14.49 2.72 4.09
C ALA A 61 -14.55 1.75 2.90
N ILE A 62 -15.05 0.52 3.12
CA ILE A 62 -15.28 -0.43 2.02
C ILE A 62 -16.31 0.09 1.02
N ARG A 63 -17.38 0.76 1.49
CA ARG A 63 -18.36 1.39 0.59
C ARG A 63 -17.71 2.46 -0.27
N GLN A 64 -16.83 3.28 0.30
CA GLN A 64 -16.09 4.29 -0.47
C GLN A 64 -15.26 3.65 -1.57
N LEU A 65 -14.51 2.58 -1.27
CA LEU A 65 -13.73 1.86 -2.30
C LEU A 65 -14.60 1.27 -3.41
N LYS A 66 -15.84 0.88 -3.12
CA LYS A 66 -16.80 0.45 -4.14
C LYS A 66 -17.26 1.62 -5.01
N THR A 67 -17.56 2.76 -4.39
CA THR A 67 -17.90 4.00 -5.11
C THR A 67 -16.77 4.44 -6.03
N ASP A 68 -15.52 4.24 -5.61
CA ASP A 68 -14.33 4.54 -6.42
C ASP A 68 -14.06 3.49 -7.52
N GLY A 69 -14.87 2.43 -7.63
CA GLY A 69 -14.68 1.36 -8.62
C GLY A 69 -13.53 0.41 -8.33
N LEU A 70 -12.94 0.46 -7.13
CA LEU A 70 -11.81 -0.39 -6.74
C LEU A 70 -12.24 -1.72 -6.12
N ALA A 71 -13.46 -1.78 -5.59
CA ALA A 71 -13.96 -2.95 -4.87
C ALA A 71 -15.38 -3.36 -5.31
N VAL A 72 -15.68 -4.65 -5.17
CA VAL A 72 -16.98 -5.28 -5.37
C VAL A 72 -17.29 -6.22 -4.21
N SER A 73 -18.57 -6.39 -3.88
CA SER A 73 -18.98 -7.36 -2.86
C SER A 73 -19.49 -8.65 -3.48
N HIS A 74 -19.03 -9.76 -2.94
CA HIS A 74 -19.58 -11.08 -3.21
C HIS A 74 -20.40 -11.51 -1.99
N GLN A 75 -21.69 -11.79 -2.20
CA GLN A 75 -22.57 -12.21 -1.10
C GLN A 75 -21.99 -13.41 -0.34
N GLY A 76 -21.97 -13.31 0.98
CA GLY A 76 -21.43 -14.34 1.87
C GLY A 76 -19.91 -14.53 1.86
N LYS A 77 -19.16 -13.86 0.96
CA LYS A 77 -17.72 -14.07 0.78
C LYS A 77 -16.85 -12.85 1.10
N GLY A 78 -17.44 -11.66 1.17
CA GLY A 78 -16.76 -10.43 1.56
C GLY A 78 -16.59 -9.43 0.42
N ALA A 79 -15.59 -8.57 0.54
CA ALA A 79 -15.24 -7.57 -0.48
C ALA A 79 -13.98 -8.00 -1.23
N PHE A 80 -13.97 -7.77 -2.53
CA PHE A 80 -12.89 -8.13 -3.45
C PHE A 80 -12.55 -6.95 -4.36
N LEU A 81 -11.34 -6.90 -4.90
CA LEU A 81 -10.97 -5.95 -5.94
C LEU A 81 -11.74 -6.22 -7.23
N THR A 82 -12.00 -5.15 -7.99
CA THR A 82 -12.43 -5.27 -9.39
C THR A 82 -11.32 -5.91 -10.24
N ALA A 83 -11.68 -6.44 -11.40
CA ALA A 83 -10.69 -7.02 -12.31
C ALA A 83 -9.68 -5.95 -12.73
N GLU A 84 -10.17 -4.75 -13.05
CA GLU A 84 -9.38 -3.60 -13.47
C GLU A 84 -8.45 -3.13 -12.34
N ALA A 85 -8.94 -2.99 -11.10
CA ALA A 85 -8.11 -2.61 -9.97
C ALA A 85 -7.06 -3.68 -9.63
N SER A 86 -7.42 -4.96 -9.76
CA SER A 86 -6.48 -6.06 -9.56
C SER A 86 -5.36 -6.05 -10.60
N GLU A 87 -5.68 -5.85 -11.88
CA GLU A 87 -4.66 -5.77 -12.95
C GLU A 87 -3.78 -4.53 -12.80
N ALA A 88 -4.37 -3.37 -12.49
CA ALA A 88 -3.61 -2.15 -12.19
C ALA A 88 -2.65 -2.35 -11.01
N ALA A 89 -3.10 -3.02 -9.94
CA ALA A 89 -2.29 -3.33 -8.78
C ALA A 89 -1.17 -4.34 -9.08
N LYS A 90 -1.37 -5.28 -10.02
CA LYS A 90 -0.30 -6.20 -10.48
C LYS A 90 0.76 -5.46 -11.29
N LEU A 91 0.35 -4.57 -12.18
CA LEU A 91 1.25 -3.74 -12.99
C LEU A 91 2.07 -2.77 -12.11
N ALA A 92 1.47 -2.28 -11.03
CA ALA A 92 2.12 -1.46 -10.00
C ALA A 92 2.85 -2.27 -8.92
N GLY A 93 3.01 -3.58 -9.12
CA GLY A 93 3.44 -4.52 -8.09
C GLY A 93 4.83 -4.24 -7.49
N PRO A 94 5.19 -4.96 -6.42
CA PRO A 94 6.49 -4.82 -5.75
C PRO A 94 7.68 -5.03 -6.68
N GLU A 95 7.52 -5.78 -7.77
CA GLU A 95 8.49 -5.92 -8.86
C GLU A 95 8.87 -4.56 -9.46
N THR A 96 7.87 -3.72 -9.76
CA THR A 96 8.05 -2.37 -10.33
C THR A 96 8.71 -1.45 -9.32
N ALA A 97 8.26 -1.48 -8.05
CA ALA A 97 8.88 -0.71 -6.97
C ALA A 97 10.33 -1.15 -6.69
N ILE A 98 10.62 -2.45 -6.72
CA ILE A 98 11.97 -3.02 -6.57
C ILE A 98 12.83 -2.66 -7.78
N ALA A 99 12.29 -2.70 -8.99
CA ALA A 99 13.00 -2.30 -10.20
C ALA A 99 13.38 -0.82 -10.14
N GLU A 100 12.46 0.05 -9.72
CA GLU A 100 12.67 1.48 -9.56
C GLU A 100 13.72 1.79 -8.47
N LEU A 101 13.65 1.09 -7.33
CA LEU A 101 14.67 1.15 -6.28
C LEU A 101 16.06 0.70 -6.78
N ARG A 102 16.12 -0.40 -7.55
CA ARG A 102 17.37 -0.89 -8.14
C ARG A 102 17.98 0.12 -9.11
N GLU A 103 17.15 0.75 -9.93
CA GLU A 103 17.59 1.80 -10.86
C GLU A 103 18.12 3.03 -10.10
N GLN A 104 17.44 3.46 -9.03
CA GLN A 104 17.92 4.55 -8.17
C GLN A 104 19.26 4.23 -7.49
N VAL A 105 19.44 3.01 -6.99
CA VAL A 105 20.70 2.56 -6.39
C VAL A 105 21.83 2.56 -7.42
N ALA A 106 21.58 2.06 -8.63
CA ALA A 106 22.58 2.04 -9.69
C ALA A 106 23.04 3.47 -10.07
N ARG A 107 22.11 4.43 -10.13
CA ARG A 107 22.43 5.84 -10.38
C ARG A 107 23.34 6.42 -9.28
N LEU A 108 22.96 6.27 -8.01
CA LEU A 108 23.74 6.79 -6.89
C LEU A 108 25.14 6.17 -6.81
N GLN A 109 25.26 4.87 -7.12
CA GLN A 109 26.57 4.21 -7.18
C GLN A 109 27.46 4.78 -8.28
N GLY A 110 26.88 5.11 -9.45
CA GLY A 110 27.58 5.80 -10.53
C GLY A 110 28.09 7.18 -10.08
N GLU A 111 27.22 7.99 -9.47
CA GLU A 111 27.58 9.32 -8.95
C GLU A 111 28.67 9.26 -7.87
N VAL A 112 28.59 8.31 -6.94
CA VAL A 112 29.63 8.11 -5.90
C VAL A 112 30.96 7.69 -6.53
N THR A 113 30.93 6.92 -7.61
CA THR A 113 32.14 6.50 -8.33
C THR A 113 32.80 7.70 -9.00
N ASP A 114 32.04 8.51 -9.73
CA ASP A 114 32.51 9.74 -10.37
C ASP A 114 33.09 10.73 -9.35
N LEU A 115 32.40 10.94 -8.22
CA LEU A 115 32.91 11.81 -7.16
C LEU A 115 34.24 11.29 -6.57
N ARG A 116 34.38 9.97 -6.39
CA ARG A 116 35.61 9.37 -5.86
C ARG A 116 36.79 9.57 -6.80
N GLU A 117 36.58 9.40 -8.11
CA GLU A 117 37.63 9.63 -9.12
C GLU A 117 38.08 11.09 -9.13
N ARG A 118 37.13 12.02 -9.10
CA ARG A 118 37.42 13.47 -9.06
C ARG A 118 38.15 13.92 -7.80
N VAL A 119 37.86 13.31 -6.65
CA VAL A 119 38.60 13.60 -5.41
C VAL A 119 40.03 13.06 -5.49
N ALA A 120 40.24 11.87 -6.04
CA ALA A 120 41.59 11.32 -6.23
C ALA A 120 42.47 12.20 -7.12
N GLU A 121 41.92 12.76 -8.21
CA GLU A 121 42.64 13.71 -9.08
C GLU A 121 42.99 15.04 -8.38
N LEU A 122 42.21 15.45 -7.38
CA LEU A 122 42.47 16.67 -6.60
C LEU A 122 43.49 16.42 -5.48
N GLU A 123 43.55 15.21 -4.93
CA GLU A 123 44.50 14.83 -3.88
C GLU A 123 45.95 14.63 -4.41
N GLU A 124 46.14 14.41 -5.71
CA GLU A 124 47.48 14.32 -6.35
C GLU A 124 48.11 15.70 -6.69
N LYS A 125 47.43 16.82 -6.44
CA LYS A 125 47.92 18.19 -6.70
C LYS A 125 48.28 18.95 -5.42
#